data_AF-Q45Y67-F1
#
_entry.id   AF-Q45Y67-F1
#
_cell.length_a   1.000
_cell.length_b   1.000
_cell.length_c   1.000
_cell.angle_alpha   90.00
_cell.angle_beta   90.00
_cell.angle_gamma   90.00
#
_symmetry.space_group_name_H-M   'P 1'
#
loop_
_entity.id
_entity.type
_entity.pdbx_description
1 polymer ?
#
loop_
_entity_poly.entity_id
_entity_poly.type
_entity_poly.pdbx_seq_one_letter_code
_entity_poly.pdbx_strand_id
1 'polypeptide(L)'
;MAPNIRKTHPLLKIVNNSFVDLPAPSNLSSWWNFGSLLGVCLIIQIITGLFLAMHYTADTSMAFSSVAHICRDVNYGWLIRNIHANGASFFFICLYLHIGRGLYYGSYLYKETWNIGIILLFLVMATAFVGYVLPWGQMSFWGATVITNLLSAILYIGNVLVQWIWGGFSVDNATLTR
;
A
#
# COMPACT_ATOMS: atom_id res chain seq x y z
N MET A 1 -22.00 12.07 40.42
CA MET A 1 -20.76 12.10 39.61
C MET A 1 -21.19 12.09 38.15
N ALA A 2 -20.79 13.08 37.34
CA ALA A 2 -21.16 13.08 35.92
C ALA A 2 -20.51 11.89 35.20
N PRO A 3 -21.22 11.17 34.31
CA PRO A 3 -20.64 10.05 33.61
C PRO A 3 -19.51 10.53 32.67
N ASN A 4 -18.41 9.77 32.61
CA ASN A 4 -17.23 10.14 31.80
C ASN A 4 -17.60 10.21 30.31
N ILE A 5 -17.43 11.39 29.70
CA ILE A 5 -17.73 11.68 28.29
C ILE A 5 -17.04 10.70 27.35
N ARG A 6 -15.82 10.24 27.68
CA ARG A 6 -15.08 9.24 26.91
C ARG A 6 -15.83 7.92 26.74
N LYS A 7 -16.66 7.55 27.73
CA LYS A 7 -17.44 6.30 27.75
C LYS A 7 -18.89 6.48 27.27
N THR A 8 -19.42 7.70 27.31
CA THR A 8 -20.82 7.97 26.95
C THR A 8 -21.00 8.58 25.56
N HIS A 9 -20.07 9.42 25.10
CA HIS A 9 -20.16 10.05 23.80
C HIS A 9 -20.03 9.00 22.67
N PRO A 10 -20.97 8.90 21.72
CA PRO A 10 -21.01 7.81 20.73
C PRO A 10 -19.69 7.61 19.96
N LEU A 11 -19.03 8.69 19.54
CA LEU A 11 -17.75 8.60 18.83
C LEU A 11 -16.57 8.28 19.76
N LEU A 12 -16.53 8.90 20.95
CA LEU A 12 -15.39 8.70 21.86
C LEU A 12 -15.43 7.33 22.51
N LYS A 13 -16.62 6.74 22.65
CA LYS A 13 -16.81 5.37 23.12
C LYS A 13 -16.13 4.36 22.20
N ILE A 14 -16.18 4.55 20.88
CA ILE A 14 -15.51 3.68 19.91
C ILE A 14 -13.99 3.76 20.11
N VAL A 15 -13.44 4.97 20.14
CA VAL A 15 -12.00 5.21 20.39
C VAL A 15 -11.57 4.66 21.74
N ASN A 16 -12.39 4.86 22.78
CA ASN A 16 -12.11 4.35 24.11
C ASN A 16 -11.94 2.83 24.11
N ASN A 17 -12.88 2.12 23.49
CA ASN A 17 -12.93 0.67 23.52
C ASN A 17 -11.86 0.02 22.65
N SER A 18 -11.32 0.72 21.65
CA SER A 18 -10.30 0.18 20.74
C SER A 18 -8.87 0.69 21.00
N PHE A 19 -8.70 1.84 21.66
CA PHE A 19 -7.37 2.45 21.88
C PHE A 19 -7.02 2.74 23.34
N VAL A 20 -7.99 3.01 24.22
CA VAL A 20 -7.70 3.52 25.56
C VAL A 20 -7.93 2.47 26.65
N ASP A 21 -9.17 1.99 26.78
CA ASP A 21 -9.56 0.98 27.76
C ASP A 21 -9.68 -0.41 27.09
N LEU A 22 -8.88 -0.67 26.04
CA LEU A 22 -8.82 -1.97 25.39
C LEU A 22 -8.10 -2.97 26.33
N PRO A 23 -8.72 -4.09 26.73
CA PRO A 23 -8.03 -5.13 27.48
C PRO A 23 -6.99 -5.83 26.58
N ALA A 24 -5.72 -5.68 26.91
CA ALA A 24 -4.61 -6.34 26.23
C ALA A 24 -3.89 -7.33 27.18
N PRO A 25 -3.42 -8.49 26.70
CA PRO A 25 -2.56 -9.37 27.49
C PRO A 25 -1.30 -8.63 27.96
N SER A 26 -0.85 -8.89 29.18
CA SER A 26 0.31 -8.21 29.79
C SER A 26 1.65 -8.70 29.25
N ASN A 27 1.70 -9.87 28.59
CA ASN A 27 2.91 -10.55 28.16
C ASN A 27 3.13 -10.48 26.63
N LEU A 28 2.55 -9.50 25.94
CA LEU A 28 2.82 -9.27 24.52
C LEU A 28 4.27 -8.85 24.31
N SER A 29 4.96 -9.50 23.37
CA SER A 29 6.34 -9.16 22.98
C SER A 29 6.36 -8.07 21.91
N SER A 30 7.57 -7.62 21.53
CA SER A 30 7.78 -6.62 20.48
C SER A 30 7.14 -6.99 19.13
N TRP A 31 6.92 -8.28 18.86
CA TRP A 31 6.28 -8.77 17.65
C TRP A 31 4.83 -8.28 17.48
N TRP A 32 4.15 -7.86 18.56
CA TRP A 32 2.81 -7.27 18.46
C TRP A 32 2.79 -5.83 17.95
N ASN A 33 3.94 -5.15 17.92
CA ASN A 33 4.05 -3.77 17.43
C ASN A 33 3.86 -3.66 15.92
N PHE A 34 4.08 -4.73 15.15
CA PHE A 34 3.95 -4.65 13.69
C PHE A 34 2.51 -4.33 13.23
N GLY A 35 1.49 -4.58 14.05
CA GLY A 35 0.12 -4.16 13.73
C GLY A 35 -0.04 -2.63 13.68
N SER A 36 0.45 -1.92 14.70
CA SER A 36 0.39 -0.46 14.74
C SER A 36 1.35 0.18 13.73
N LEU A 37 2.55 -0.40 13.55
CA LEU A 37 3.49 0.07 12.53
C LEU A 37 2.90 0.00 11.12
N LEU A 38 2.14 -1.04 10.77
CA LEU A 38 1.43 -1.11 9.50
C LEU A 38 0.41 0.02 9.32
N GLY A 39 -0.34 0.35 10.38
CA GLY A 39 -1.24 1.50 10.38
C GLY A 39 -0.51 2.83 10.16
N VAL A 40 0.65 3.02 10.82
CA VAL A 40 1.50 4.20 10.61
C VAL A 40 2.07 4.24 9.20
N CYS A 41 2.54 3.12 8.66
CA CYS A 41 3.01 3.02 7.28
C CYS A 41 1.92 3.45 6.29
N LEU A 42 0.69 2.96 6.49
CA LEU A 42 -0.45 3.34 5.64
C LEU A 42 -0.70 4.85 5.65
N ILE A 43 -0.73 5.47 6.84
CA ILE A 43 -0.92 6.92 6.96
C ILE A 43 0.21 7.69 6.25
N ILE A 44 1.47 7.27 6.45
CA ILE A 44 2.62 7.90 5.78
C ILE A 44 2.51 7.78 4.26
N GLN A 45 2.17 6.60 3.74
CA GLN A 45 2.03 6.38 2.29
C GLN A 45 0.89 7.23 1.71
N ILE A 46 -0.26 7.33 2.38
CA ILE A 46 -1.38 8.16 1.92
C ILE A 46 -0.99 9.63 1.88
N ILE A 47 -0.41 10.16 2.97
CA ILE A 47 -0.03 11.57 3.04
C ILE A 47 1.02 11.89 1.98
N THR A 48 2.13 11.16 1.97
CA THR A 48 3.21 11.41 1.00
C THR A 48 2.76 11.19 -0.44
N GLY A 49 1.93 10.17 -0.70
CA GLY A 49 1.38 9.88 -2.02
C GLY A 49 0.47 11.00 -2.53
N LEU A 50 -0.37 11.57 -1.65
CA LEU A 50 -1.21 12.71 -2.00
C LEU A 50 -0.38 13.93 -2.42
N PHE A 51 0.67 14.26 -1.67
CA PHE A 51 1.57 15.37 -2.03
C PHE A 51 2.33 15.11 -3.34
N LEU A 52 2.77 13.87 -3.59
CA LEU A 52 3.39 13.52 -4.88
C LEU A 52 2.40 13.64 -6.04
N ALA A 53 1.16 13.20 -5.84
CA ALA A 53 0.11 13.23 -6.86
C ALA A 53 -0.23 14.66 -7.31
N MET A 54 -0.12 15.66 -6.43
CA MET A 54 -0.34 17.08 -6.78
C MET A 54 0.65 17.62 -7.83
N HIS A 55 1.79 16.95 -8.04
CA HIS A 55 2.86 17.38 -8.92
C HIS A 55 3.19 16.36 -10.02
N TYR A 56 2.56 15.18 -9.98
CA TYR A 56 2.77 14.11 -10.95
C TYR A 56 1.89 14.31 -12.19
N THR A 57 2.37 13.89 -13.36
CA THR A 57 1.60 13.91 -14.61
C THR A 57 1.58 12.51 -15.22
N ALA A 58 0.39 11.92 -15.34
CA ALA A 58 0.18 10.60 -15.93
C ALA A 58 0.12 10.69 -17.46
N ASP A 59 1.26 10.93 -18.10
CA ASP A 59 1.42 10.85 -19.55
C ASP A 59 2.80 10.26 -19.88
N THR A 60 2.92 9.32 -20.81
CA THR A 60 4.21 8.62 -21.08
C THR A 60 5.33 9.56 -21.51
N SER A 61 5.02 10.71 -22.11
CA SER A 61 6.02 11.72 -22.47
C SER A 61 6.47 12.58 -21.28
N MET A 62 5.67 12.65 -20.21
CA MET A 62 5.88 13.56 -19.07
C MET A 62 6.06 12.85 -17.71
N ALA A 63 5.70 11.58 -17.56
CA ALA A 63 5.67 10.91 -16.27
C ALA A 63 7.05 10.87 -15.60
N PHE A 64 8.07 10.44 -16.35
CA PHE A 64 9.44 10.43 -15.85
C PHE A 64 9.96 11.83 -15.51
N SER A 65 9.71 12.82 -16.38
CA SER A 65 10.16 14.20 -16.16
C SER A 65 9.40 14.88 -15.03
N SER A 66 8.12 14.58 -14.81
CA SER A 66 7.33 15.10 -13.68
C SER A 66 7.86 14.59 -12.34
N VAL A 67 8.28 13.32 -12.25
CA VAL A 67 8.96 12.78 -11.05
C VAL A 67 10.33 13.43 -10.85
N ALA A 68 11.06 13.72 -11.93
CA ALA A 68 12.31 14.47 -11.84
C ALA A 68 12.09 15.91 -11.36
N HIS A 69 11.06 16.59 -11.84
CA HIS A 69 10.63 17.91 -11.40
C HIS A 69 10.24 17.92 -9.91
N ILE A 70 9.47 16.93 -9.44
CA ILE A 70 9.18 16.75 -8.01
C ILE A 70 10.47 16.72 -7.19
N CYS A 71 11.46 15.94 -7.63
CA CYS A 71 12.70 15.81 -6.88
C CYS A 71 13.58 17.07 -6.91
N ARG A 72 13.52 17.86 -7.99
CA ARG A 72 14.47 18.96 -8.24
C ARG A 72 13.92 20.33 -7.88
N ASP A 73 12.64 20.56 -8.14
CA ASP A 73 12.07 21.90 -8.19
C ASP A 73 10.96 22.12 -7.15
N VAL A 74 10.32 21.05 -6.66
CA VAL A 74 9.32 21.15 -5.58
C VAL A 74 10.03 21.21 -4.23
N ASN A 75 9.65 22.18 -3.38
CA ASN A 75 10.17 22.33 -2.03
C ASN A 75 10.01 21.04 -1.23
N TYR A 76 11.12 20.48 -0.73
CA TYR A 76 11.17 19.18 -0.05
C TYR A 76 10.63 17.99 -0.86
N GLY A 77 10.39 18.14 -2.17
CA GLY A 77 9.83 17.07 -3.01
C GLY A 77 10.77 15.86 -3.09
N TRP A 78 12.09 16.07 -3.10
CA TRP A 78 13.07 14.98 -2.97
C TRP A 78 12.88 14.17 -1.68
N LEU A 79 12.60 14.84 -0.56
CA LEU A 79 12.42 14.18 0.73
C LEU A 79 11.12 13.39 0.74
N ILE A 80 10.02 14.01 0.31
CA ILE A 80 8.70 13.36 0.22
C ILE A 80 8.76 12.13 -0.69
N ARG A 81 9.39 12.25 -1.86
CA ARG A 81 9.58 11.14 -2.80
C ARG A 81 10.38 10.00 -2.18
N ASN A 82 11.45 10.31 -1.46
CA ASN A 82 12.27 9.29 -0.80
C ASN A 82 11.55 8.62 0.36
N ILE A 83 10.79 9.37 1.17
CA ILE A 83 9.94 8.79 2.23
C ILE A 83 8.89 7.86 1.61
N HIS A 84 8.21 8.27 0.54
CA HIS A 84 7.18 7.44 -0.10
C HIS A 84 7.77 6.14 -0.70
N ALA A 85 8.91 6.25 -1.39
CA ALA A 85 9.55 5.11 -2.04
C ALA A 85 10.12 4.10 -1.03
N ASN A 86 10.89 4.57 -0.04
CA ASN A 86 11.45 3.69 0.99
C ASN A 86 10.39 3.24 2.00
N GLY A 87 9.36 4.05 2.24
CA GLY A 87 8.21 3.73 3.06
C GLY A 87 7.44 2.53 2.53
N ALA A 88 7.33 2.38 1.21
CA ALA A 88 6.77 1.16 0.60
C ALA A 88 7.57 -0.10 0.98
N SER A 89 8.90 -0.07 0.92
CA SER A 89 9.74 -1.19 1.35
C SER A 89 9.59 -1.48 2.85
N PHE A 90 9.56 -0.44 3.68
CA PHE A 90 9.34 -0.60 5.12
C PHE A 90 7.95 -1.18 5.44
N PHE A 91 6.93 -0.84 4.65
CA PHE A 91 5.60 -1.44 4.72
C PHE A 91 5.69 -2.96 4.52
N PHE A 92 6.37 -3.43 3.47
CA PHE A 92 6.52 -4.88 3.23
C PHE A 92 7.34 -5.58 4.31
N ILE A 93 8.39 -4.94 4.84
CA ILE A 93 9.12 -5.48 6.00
C ILE A 93 8.17 -5.67 7.18
N CYS A 94 7.36 -4.67 7.51
CA CYS A 94 6.36 -4.77 8.58
C CYS A 94 5.32 -5.86 8.28
N LEU A 95 4.86 -5.99 7.04
CA LEU A 95 3.88 -7.01 6.64
C LEU A 95 4.45 -8.41 6.85
N TYR A 96 5.65 -8.68 6.36
CA TYR A 96 6.26 -10.01 6.47
C TYR A 96 6.55 -10.38 7.93
N LEU A 97 7.01 -9.44 8.75
CA LEU A 97 7.21 -9.68 10.18
C LEU A 97 5.87 -9.87 10.91
N HIS A 98 4.82 -9.15 10.52
CA HIS A 98 3.48 -9.32 11.08
C HIS A 98 2.88 -10.70 10.75
N ILE A 99 3.04 -11.16 9.50
CA ILE A 99 2.62 -12.48 9.04
C ILE A 99 3.44 -13.57 9.75
N GLY A 100 4.76 -13.42 9.80
CA GLY A 100 5.67 -14.36 10.47
C GLY A 100 5.33 -14.53 11.96
N ARG A 101 5.05 -13.43 12.67
CA ARG A 101 4.49 -13.48 14.03
C ARG A 101 3.19 -14.29 14.06
N GLY A 102 2.27 -14.04 13.14
CA GLY A 102 0.97 -14.70 13.11
C GLY A 102 1.07 -16.22 12.88
N LEU A 103 2.05 -16.65 12.08
CA LEU A 103 2.37 -18.07 11.90
C LEU A 103 3.00 -18.67 13.16
N TYR A 104 4.02 -18.02 13.73
CA TYR A 104 4.77 -18.54 14.87
C TYR A 104 3.90 -18.72 16.13
N TYR A 105 3.01 -17.76 16.41
CA TYR A 105 2.13 -17.79 17.59
C TYR A 105 0.73 -18.36 17.32
N GLY A 106 0.49 -18.96 16.14
CA GLY A 106 -0.81 -19.56 15.82
C GLY A 106 -1.96 -18.55 15.69
N SER A 107 -1.67 -17.27 15.44
CA SER A 107 -2.72 -16.24 15.31
C SER A 107 -3.63 -16.44 14.10
N TYR A 108 -3.23 -17.26 13.13
CA TYR A 108 -4.09 -17.68 12.01
C TYR A 108 -5.34 -18.48 12.46
N LEU A 109 -5.37 -18.96 13.71
CA LEU A 109 -6.57 -19.56 14.29
C LEU A 109 -7.73 -18.54 14.43
N TYR A 110 -7.44 -17.24 14.49
CA TYR A 110 -8.44 -16.18 14.35
C TYR A 110 -8.82 -16.00 12.87
N LYS A 111 -9.60 -16.95 12.33
CA LYS A 111 -9.84 -17.12 10.89
C LYS A 111 -10.28 -15.85 10.18
N GLU A 112 -11.26 -15.12 10.71
CA GLU A 112 -11.76 -13.90 10.07
C GLU A 112 -10.68 -12.81 10.00
N THR A 113 -9.97 -12.56 11.11
CA THR A 113 -8.86 -11.60 11.15
C THR A 113 -7.73 -12.01 10.20
N TRP A 114 -7.43 -13.31 10.15
CA TRP A 114 -6.39 -13.85 9.27
C TRP A 114 -6.77 -13.70 7.78
N ASN A 115 -8.00 -14.04 7.41
CA ASN A 115 -8.49 -13.93 6.04
C ASN A 115 -8.54 -12.47 5.58
N ILE A 116 -8.97 -11.53 6.43
CA ILE A 116 -8.86 -10.09 6.15
C ILE A 116 -7.38 -9.70 5.97
N GLY A 117 -6.47 -10.23 6.79
CA GLY A 117 -5.03 -10.01 6.64
C GLY A 117 -4.48 -10.47 5.29
N ILE A 118 -4.93 -11.62 4.76
CA ILE A 118 -4.56 -12.10 3.42
C ILE A 118 -5.07 -11.15 2.34
N ILE A 119 -6.32 -10.67 2.46
CA ILE A 119 -6.87 -9.69 1.51
C ILE A 119 -6.05 -8.39 1.54
N LEU A 120 -5.72 -7.89 2.75
CA LEU A 120 -4.87 -6.70 2.91
C LEU A 120 -3.49 -6.88 2.28
N LEU A 121 -2.87 -8.06 2.41
CA LEU A 121 -1.60 -8.38 1.75
C LEU A 121 -1.72 -8.23 0.23
N PHE A 122 -2.73 -8.83 -0.39
CA PHE A 122 -2.92 -8.75 -1.85
C PHE A 122 -3.22 -7.32 -2.31
N LEU A 123 -3.99 -6.55 -1.54
CA LEU A 123 -4.26 -5.14 -1.84
C LEU A 123 -3.00 -4.29 -1.79
N VAL A 124 -2.13 -4.49 -0.78
CA VAL A 124 -0.85 -3.77 -0.69
C VAL A 124 0.11 -4.19 -1.80
N MET A 125 0.15 -5.48 -2.17
CA MET A 125 0.92 -5.98 -3.32
C MET A 125 0.48 -5.32 -4.63
N ALA A 126 -0.82 -5.30 -4.91
CA ALA A 126 -1.37 -4.66 -6.09
C ALA A 126 -1.04 -3.15 -6.10
N THR A 127 -1.26 -2.46 -4.98
CA THR A 127 -1.00 -1.02 -4.82
C THR A 127 0.46 -0.68 -5.07
N ALA A 128 1.39 -1.43 -4.48
CA ALA A 128 2.82 -1.19 -4.65
C ALA A 128 3.30 -1.49 -6.07
N PHE A 129 2.76 -2.55 -6.69
CA PHE A 129 3.06 -2.87 -8.08
C PHE A 129 2.65 -1.74 -9.02
N VAL A 130 1.39 -1.28 -8.98
CA VAL A 130 0.94 -0.20 -9.85
C VAL A 130 1.63 1.13 -9.53
N GLY A 131 1.91 1.41 -8.26
CA GLY A 131 2.68 2.59 -7.84
C GLY A 131 4.11 2.60 -8.41
N TYR A 132 4.74 1.44 -8.57
CA TYR A 132 6.09 1.31 -9.14
C TYR A 132 6.10 1.55 -10.66
N VAL A 133 4.96 1.48 -11.34
CA VAL A 133 4.85 1.80 -12.78
C VAL A 133 4.89 3.31 -13.03
N LEU A 134 4.36 4.11 -12.10
CA LEU A 134 4.17 5.56 -12.26
C LEU A 134 5.43 6.36 -12.63
N PRO A 135 6.64 6.09 -12.11
CA PRO A 135 7.82 6.83 -12.52
C PRO A 135 8.23 6.62 -13.99
N TRP A 136 7.66 5.62 -14.66
CA TRP A 136 7.87 5.31 -16.08
C TRP A 136 9.35 5.17 -16.49
N GLY A 137 10.18 4.62 -15.61
CA GLY A 137 11.56 4.24 -15.92
C GLY A 137 11.64 2.88 -16.64
N GLN A 138 12.85 2.47 -17.05
CA GLN A 138 13.08 1.18 -17.74
C GLN A 138 12.53 -0.01 -16.94
N MET A 139 12.86 -0.11 -15.66
CA MET A 139 12.38 -1.21 -14.81
C MET A 139 10.86 -1.15 -14.56
N SER A 140 10.29 0.05 -14.47
CA SER A 140 8.84 0.24 -14.36
C SER A 140 8.12 -0.32 -15.58
N PHE A 141 8.56 0.08 -16.78
CA PHE A 141 7.96 -0.34 -18.05
C PHE A 141 8.10 -1.84 -18.32
N TRP A 142 9.35 -2.35 -18.25
CA TRP A 142 9.60 -3.77 -18.53
C TRP A 142 9.02 -4.68 -17.44
N GLY A 143 9.06 -4.24 -16.18
CA GLY A 143 8.40 -4.93 -15.07
C GLY A 143 6.90 -5.03 -15.28
N ALA A 144 6.23 -3.93 -15.64
CA ALA A 144 4.81 -3.93 -15.97
C ALA A 144 4.50 -4.89 -17.12
N THR A 145 5.29 -4.83 -18.20
CA THR A 145 5.13 -5.67 -19.39
C THR A 145 5.21 -7.16 -19.05
N VAL A 146 6.27 -7.58 -18.34
CA VAL A 146 6.47 -8.99 -18.00
C VAL A 146 5.40 -9.49 -17.02
N ILE A 147 5.13 -8.74 -15.95
CA ILE A 147 4.23 -9.20 -14.87
C ILE A 147 2.79 -9.29 -15.38
N THR A 148 2.29 -8.28 -16.09
CA THR A 148 0.92 -8.32 -16.60
C THR A 148 0.75 -9.37 -17.70
N ASN A 149 1.78 -9.62 -18.50
CA ASN A 149 1.73 -10.64 -19.55
C ASN A 149 1.70 -12.08 -19.00
N LEU A 150 1.98 -12.32 -17.71
CA LEU A 150 1.77 -13.64 -17.09
C LEU A 150 0.32 -14.11 -17.20
N LEU A 151 -0.65 -13.19 -17.26
CA LEU A 151 -2.07 -13.51 -17.43
C LEU A 151 -2.40 -14.09 -18.81
N SER A 152 -1.51 -13.93 -19.81
CA SER A 152 -1.68 -14.53 -21.14
C SER A 152 -1.69 -16.07 -21.09
N ALA A 153 -1.11 -16.66 -20.04
CA ALA A 153 -1.11 -18.10 -19.83
C ALA A 153 -2.48 -18.68 -19.42
N ILE A 154 -3.46 -17.85 -19.08
CA ILE A 154 -4.81 -18.31 -18.77
C ILE A 154 -5.49 -18.84 -20.05
N LEU A 155 -5.96 -20.08 -20.00
CA LEU A 155 -6.57 -20.75 -21.15
C LEU A 155 -7.81 -19.99 -21.65
N TYR A 156 -7.94 -19.90 -22.97
CA TYR A 156 -9.01 -19.25 -23.73
C TYR A 156 -9.09 -17.72 -23.60
N ILE A 157 -8.99 -17.16 -22.39
CA ILE A 157 -9.26 -15.74 -22.12
C ILE A 157 -7.99 -14.90 -21.88
N GLY A 158 -6.82 -15.51 -21.76
CA GLY A 158 -5.59 -14.84 -21.32
C GLY A 158 -5.20 -13.63 -22.16
N ASN A 159 -5.11 -13.79 -23.48
CA ASN A 159 -4.72 -12.68 -24.38
C ASN A 159 -5.71 -11.52 -24.34
N VAL A 160 -7.02 -11.81 -24.27
CA VAL A 160 -8.07 -10.78 -24.16
C VAL A 160 -7.95 -10.03 -22.84
N LEU A 161 -7.69 -10.75 -21.73
CA LEU A 161 -7.52 -10.15 -20.42
C LEU A 161 -6.31 -9.21 -20.37
N VAL A 162 -5.17 -9.61 -20.94
CA VAL A 162 -3.95 -8.78 -21.00
C VAL A 162 -4.19 -7.50 -21.79
N GLN A 163 -4.75 -7.61 -23.01
CA GLN A 163 -5.05 -6.44 -23.83
C GLN A 163 -6.08 -5.51 -23.18
N TRP A 164 -7.05 -6.07 -22.45
CA TRP A 164 -8.00 -5.29 -21.66
C TRP A 164 -7.31 -4.51 -20.54
N ILE A 165 -6.41 -5.15 -19.79
CA ILE A 165 -5.61 -4.51 -18.73
C ILE A 165 -4.72 -3.41 -19.30
N TRP A 166 -4.08 -3.63 -20.46
CA TRP A 166 -3.26 -2.62 -21.11
C TRP A 166 -4.08 -1.48 -21.71
N GLY A 167 -5.30 -1.78 -22.18
CA GLY A 167 -6.09 -0.86 -23.00
C GLY A 167 -5.54 -0.68 -24.40
N GLY A 168 -4.85 -1.69 -24.91
CA GLY A 168 -4.12 -1.65 -26.17
C GLY A 168 -3.34 -2.92 -26.43
N PHE A 169 -2.39 -2.87 -27.36
CA PHE A 169 -1.58 -4.03 -27.75
C PHE A 169 -0.31 -4.22 -26.91
N SER A 170 0.07 -3.21 -26.14
CA SER A 170 1.24 -3.21 -25.25
C SER A 170 0.99 -2.27 -24.08
N VAL A 171 1.83 -2.35 -23.05
CA VAL A 171 1.92 -1.32 -22.00
C VAL A 171 2.25 0.02 -22.66
N ASP A 172 1.37 1.01 -22.49
CA ASP A 172 1.52 2.36 -23.06
C ASP A 172 0.71 3.39 -22.24
N ASN A 173 0.44 4.58 -22.79
CA ASN A 173 -0.22 5.69 -22.09
C ASN A 173 -1.55 5.31 -21.45
N ALA A 174 -2.39 4.55 -22.17
CA ALA A 174 -3.66 4.07 -21.62
C ALA A 174 -3.47 3.15 -20.40
N THR A 175 -2.33 2.46 -20.29
CA THR A 175 -1.98 1.63 -19.13
C THR A 175 -1.47 2.49 -17.97
N LEU A 176 -0.71 3.55 -18.25
CA LEU A 176 -0.16 4.43 -17.23
C LEU A 176 -1.24 5.28 -16.53
N THR A 177 -2.28 5.68 -17.25
CA THR A 177 -3.31 6.60 -16.75
C THR A 177 -4.36 5.97 -15.84
N ARG A 178 -4.55 4.65 -15.88
CA ARG A 178 -5.70 3.96 -15.25
C ARG A 178 -5.44 3.51 -13.82
#